data_AF-A0A969H9J6-F1
#
_entry.id   AF-A0A969H9J6-F1
#
_cell.length_a   1.000
_cell.length_b   1.000
_cell.length_c   1.000
_cell.angle_alpha   90.00
_cell.angle_beta   90.00
_cell.angle_gamma   90.00
#
_symmetry.space_group_name_H-M   'P 1'
#
loop_
_entity.id
_entity.type
_entity.pdbx_description
1 polymer ?
#
loop_
_entity_poly.entity_id
_entity_poly.type
_entity_poly.pdbx_seq_one_letter_code
_entity_poly.pdbx_strand_id
1 'polypeptide(L)'
;MVEINWTIINYFVIGLFVLSGFYKGWWKEAITTFLLGILVFFVRHPDIAEWVIEAVNGVISTVLQWLPADLQNTIVSILDLRTIADIRIDASSGQTWLVILILFIGLSILLTRNMLPNRIMKPPYTTYPVTPLGAFLGGLLGGLNGFLIINLVREYLTGSFLPLSPATEIASVAGQTVGTASAGVDFLVTDLPGFTSLDTMAAWIVIGFGFLIALIAFKNVGTPPGYQKWKIQKKTEGKKVLIITNQG
;
A
#
# COMPACT_ATOMS: atom_id res chain seq x y z
N MET A 1 23.42 -21.73 -8.15
CA MET A 1 22.35 -21.70 -7.15
C MET A 1 22.58 -20.50 -6.28
N VAL A 2 21.61 -19.57 -6.25
CA VAL A 2 21.70 -18.35 -5.43
C VAL A 2 20.80 -18.56 -4.22
N GLU A 3 21.41 -18.57 -3.04
CA GLU A 3 20.68 -18.65 -1.78
C GLU A 3 20.23 -17.26 -1.35
N ILE A 4 18.94 -17.15 -1.08
CA ILE A 4 18.32 -15.91 -0.61
C ILE A 4 17.89 -16.15 0.83
N ASN A 5 18.60 -15.53 1.77
CA ASN A 5 18.22 -15.57 3.17
C ASN A 5 17.01 -14.64 3.41
N TRP A 6 15.87 -15.24 3.80
CA TRP A 6 14.64 -14.51 4.02
C TRP A 6 14.75 -13.46 5.13
N THR A 7 15.50 -13.76 6.20
CA THR A 7 15.70 -12.85 7.32
C THR A 7 16.42 -11.57 6.90
N ILE A 8 17.41 -11.69 6.02
CA ILE A 8 18.15 -10.54 5.48
C ILE A 8 17.22 -9.66 4.62
N ILE A 9 16.44 -10.26 3.72
CA ILE A 9 15.45 -9.52 2.91
C ILE A 9 14.47 -8.79 3.82
N ASN A 10 13.95 -9.48 4.84
CA ASN A 10 12.97 -8.90 5.76
C ASN A 10 13.51 -7.64 6.44
N TYR A 11 14.70 -7.70 7.03
CA TYR A 11 15.33 -6.53 7.64
C TYR A 11 15.65 -5.43 6.64
N PHE A 12 16.07 -5.79 5.42
CA PHE A 12 16.36 -4.80 4.39
C PHE A 12 15.09 -4.05 3.96
N VAL A 13 13.99 -4.76 3.70
CA VAL A 13 12.70 -4.17 3.32
C VAL A 13 12.16 -3.30 4.47
N ILE A 14 12.14 -3.81 5.70
CA ILE A 14 11.71 -3.02 6.86
C ILE A 14 12.57 -1.77 7.00
N GLY A 15 13.91 -1.90 6.93
CA GLY A 15 14.83 -0.77 7.04
C GLY A 15 14.63 0.30 5.96
N LEU A 16 14.40 -0.11 4.71
CA LEU A 16 14.07 0.81 3.62
C LEU A 16 12.78 1.58 3.90
N PHE A 17 11.75 0.91 4.40
CA PHE A 17 10.50 1.57 4.73
C PHE A 17 10.60 2.45 5.97
N VAL A 18 11.37 2.06 7.00
CA VAL A 18 11.71 2.93 8.14
C VAL A 18 12.33 4.23 7.64
N LEU A 19 13.36 4.13 6.79
CA LEU A 19 14.02 5.29 6.20
C LEU A 19 13.04 6.13 5.36
N SER A 20 12.21 5.49 4.53
CA SER A 20 11.18 6.18 3.74
C SER A 20 10.21 6.95 4.63
N GLY A 21 9.76 6.32 5.72
CA GLY A 21 8.84 6.90 6.68
C GLY A 21 9.43 8.09 7.44
N PHE A 22 10.71 8.04 7.80
CA PHE A 22 11.43 9.17 8.40
C PHE A 22 11.33 10.44 7.54
N TYR A 23 11.50 10.31 6.22
CA TYR A 23 11.44 11.44 5.29
C TYR A 23 10.02 11.90 4.94
N LYS A 24 9.06 10.97 4.90
CA LYS A 24 7.67 11.27 4.53
C LYS A 24 6.83 11.83 5.68
N GLY A 25 7.16 11.44 6.91
CA GLY A 25 6.40 11.76 8.12
C GLY A 25 5.22 10.81 8.34
N TRP A 26 4.81 10.70 9.60
CA TRP A 26 3.79 9.74 10.07
C TRP A 26 2.46 9.78 9.33
N TRP A 27 2.04 10.97 8.90
CA TRP A 27 0.75 11.13 8.24
C TRP A 27 0.64 10.33 6.93
N LYS A 28 1.66 10.44 6.09
CA LYS A 28 1.72 9.74 4.78
C LYS A 28 1.75 8.24 4.98
N GLU A 29 2.52 7.82 5.97
CA GLU A 29 2.64 6.41 6.33
C GLU A 29 1.33 5.87 6.92
N ALA A 30 0.57 6.64 7.69
CA ALA A 30 -0.71 6.21 8.25
C ALA A 30 -1.75 5.88 7.16
N ILE A 31 -1.82 6.67 6.07
CA ILE A 31 -2.68 6.36 4.92
C ILE A 31 -2.24 5.03 4.28
N THR A 32 -0.93 4.83 4.15
CA THR A 32 -0.38 3.58 3.60
C THR A 32 -0.69 2.40 4.53
N THR A 33 -0.53 2.55 5.84
CA THR A 33 -0.89 1.54 6.85
C THR A 33 -2.37 1.20 6.78
N PHE A 34 -3.23 2.20 6.60
CA PHE A 34 -4.66 1.99 6.45
C PHE A 34 -4.99 1.14 5.21
N LEU A 35 -4.44 1.49 4.05
CA LEU A 35 -4.66 0.74 2.81
C LEU A 35 -4.11 -0.69 2.89
N LEU A 36 -2.91 -0.86 3.47
CA LEU A 36 -2.35 -2.18 3.74
C LEU A 36 -3.20 -2.97 4.74
N GLY A 37 -3.78 -2.30 5.73
CA GLY A 37 -4.71 -2.89 6.68
C GLY A 37 -5.96 -3.45 6.02
N ILE A 38 -6.57 -2.70 5.09
CA ILE A 38 -7.70 -3.20 4.27
C ILE A 38 -7.27 -4.43 3.49
N LEU A 39 -6.07 -4.39 2.90
CA LEU A 39 -5.60 -5.50 2.10
C LEU A 39 -5.36 -6.76 2.93
N VAL A 40 -4.70 -6.64 4.09
CA VAL A 40 -4.55 -7.73 5.05
C VAL A 40 -5.92 -8.27 5.47
N PHE A 41 -6.89 -7.38 5.68
CA PHE A 41 -8.26 -7.76 6.02
C PHE A 41 -8.92 -8.59 4.90
N PHE A 42 -8.79 -8.20 3.64
CA PHE A 42 -9.31 -8.97 2.50
C PHE A 42 -8.62 -10.32 2.33
N VAL A 43 -7.30 -10.36 2.54
CA VAL A 43 -6.53 -11.62 2.51
C VAL A 43 -7.00 -12.57 3.62
N ARG A 44 -7.40 -12.05 4.79
CA ARG A 44 -7.92 -12.88 5.89
C ARG A 44 -9.38 -13.29 5.71
N HIS A 45 -10.19 -12.45 5.08
CA HIS A 45 -11.62 -12.64 4.88
C HIS A 45 -11.95 -12.71 3.38
N PRO A 46 -11.62 -13.83 2.72
CA PRO A 46 -11.81 -13.97 1.28
C PRO A 46 -13.27 -13.78 0.85
N ASP A 47 -14.24 -14.21 1.66
CA ASP A 47 -15.67 -14.05 1.36
C ASP A 47 -16.07 -12.58 1.17
N ILE A 48 -15.50 -11.69 2.00
CA ILE A 48 -15.77 -10.24 1.90
C ILE A 48 -15.10 -9.67 0.65
N ALA A 49 -13.91 -10.15 0.34
CA ALA A 49 -13.18 -9.66 -0.81
C ALA A 49 -13.77 -10.16 -2.13
N GLU A 50 -14.27 -11.40 -2.18
CA GLU A 50 -15.05 -11.94 -3.29
C GLU A 50 -16.27 -11.05 -3.53
N TRP A 51 -17.04 -10.73 -2.47
CA TRP A 51 -18.15 -9.80 -2.57
C TRP A 51 -17.74 -8.42 -3.12
N VAL A 52 -16.60 -7.86 -2.68
CA VAL A 52 -16.07 -6.60 -3.21
C VAL A 52 -15.69 -6.74 -4.69
N ILE A 53 -15.02 -7.83 -5.08
CA ILE A 53 -14.61 -8.09 -6.47
C ILE A 53 -15.83 -8.27 -7.36
N GLU A 54 -16.86 -8.99 -6.91
CA GLU A 54 -18.13 -9.13 -7.60
C GLU A 54 -18.82 -7.77 -7.78
N ALA A 55 -18.85 -6.93 -6.74
CA ALA A 55 -19.38 -5.58 -6.85
C ALA A 55 -18.59 -4.74 -7.88
N VAL A 56 -17.27 -4.84 -7.88
CA VAL A 56 -16.40 -4.16 -8.88
C VAL A 56 -16.66 -4.70 -10.28
N ASN A 57 -16.78 -6.01 -10.47
CA ASN A 57 -17.12 -6.64 -11.74
C ASN A 57 -18.52 -6.21 -12.22
N GLY A 58 -19.47 -6.00 -11.30
CA GLY A 58 -20.78 -5.44 -11.59
C GLY A 58 -20.69 -4.00 -12.12
N VAL A 59 -19.83 -3.17 -11.52
CA VAL A 59 -19.57 -1.80 -12.01
C VAL A 59 -18.89 -1.83 -13.37
N ILE A 60 -17.83 -2.64 -13.53
CA ILE A 60 -17.10 -2.79 -14.79
C ILE A 60 -18.05 -3.22 -15.91
N SER A 61 -18.83 -4.27 -15.70
CA SER A 61 -19.79 -4.76 -16.71
C SER A 61 -20.84 -3.70 -17.05
N THR A 62 -21.36 -2.96 -16.06
CA THR A 62 -22.30 -1.86 -16.29
C THR A 62 -21.68 -0.76 -17.14
N VAL A 63 -20.46 -0.33 -16.81
CA VAL A 63 -19.74 0.71 -17.56
C VAL A 63 -19.45 0.23 -18.99
N LEU A 64 -18.98 -1.02 -19.14
CA LEU A 64 -18.67 -1.60 -20.45
C LEU A 64 -19.90 -1.71 -21.36
N GLN A 65 -21.06 -2.03 -20.80
CA GLN A 65 -22.33 -2.07 -21.53
C GLN A 65 -22.77 -0.70 -22.03
N TRP A 66 -22.34 0.40 -21.39
CA TRP A 66 -22.66 1.76 -21.82
C TRP A 66 -21.77 2.25 -22.96
N LEU A 67 -20.67 1.55 -23.29
CA LEU A 67 -19.86 1.90 -24.44
C LEU A 67 -20.60 1.60 -25.76
N PRO A 68 -20.44 2.45 -26.79
CA PRO A 68 -20.86 2.13 -28.15
C PRO A 68 -20.27 0.81 -28.65
N ALA A 69 -21.04 0.05 -29.43
CA ALA A 69 -20.64 -1.28 -29.93
C ALA A 69 -19.28 -1.26 -30.66
N ASP A 70 -18.98 -0.19 -31.39
CA ASP A 70 -17.71 -0.04 -32.11
C ASP A 70 -16.50 -0.02 -31.17
N LEU A 71 -16.64 0.65 -30.01
CA LEU A 71 -15.59 0.66 -28.99
C LEU A 71 -15.50 -0.69 -28.30
N GLN A 72 -16.62 -1.36 -28.05
CA GLN A 72 -16.62 -2.71 -27.47
C GLN A 72 -15.86 -3.69 -28.37
N ASN A 73 -16.15 -3.71 -29.67
CA ASN A 73 -15.47 -4.56 -30.65
C ASN A 73 -13.96 -4.25 -30.76
N THR A 74 -13.61 -2.96 -30.69
CA THR A 74 -12.20 -2.54 -30.71
C THR A 74 -11.45 -3.07 -29.49
N ILE A 75 -12.04 -2.97 -28.29
CA ILE A 75 -11.43 -3.49 -27.05
C ILE A 75 -11.25 -5.00 -27.13
N VAL A 76 -12.29 -5.74 -27.56
CA VAL A 76 -12.25 -7.19 -27.72
C VAL A 76 -11.14 -7.61 -28.69
N SER A 77 -10.97 -6.89 -29.81
CA SER A 77 -9.92 -7.17 -30.78
C SER A 77 -8.52 -6.82 -30.29
N ILE A 78 -8.33 -5.74 -29.53
CA ILE A 78 -7.01 -5.31 -29.03
C ILE A 78 -6.51 -6.26 -27.94
N LEU A 79 -7.43 -6.73 -27.08
CA LEU A 79 -7.12 -7.58 -25.94
C LEU A 79 -7.23 -9.08 -26.25
N ASP A 80 -7.54 -9.45 -27.50
CA ASP A 80 -7.75 -10.83 -27.96
C ASP A 80 -8.76 -11.61 -27.08
N LEU A 81 -9.86 -10.94 -26.75
CA LEU A 81 -10.94 -11.49 -25.93
C LEU A 81 -11.98 -12.17 -26.82
N ARG A 82 -12.76 -13.11 -26.25
CA ARG A 82 -13.93 -13.65 -26.97
C ARG A 82 -15.11 -12.70 -26.87
N THR A 83 -15.31 -12.11 -25.70
CA THR A 83 -16.38 -11.15 -25.43
C THR A 83 -15.92 -10.08 -24.46
N ILE A 84 -16.61 -8.94 -24.43
CA ILE A 84 -16.32 -7.88 -23.45
C ILE A 84 -16.68 -8.29 -22.01
N ALA A 85 -17.55 -9.30 -21.86
CA ALA A 85 -17.92 -9.88 -20.57
C ALA A 85 -16.77 -10.71 -19.96
N ASP A 86 -15.77 -11.09 -20.76
CA ASP A 86 -14.57 -11.78 -20.28
C ASP A 86 -13.62 -10.82 -19.53
N ILE A 87 -13.84 -9.50 -19.63
CA ILE A 87 -13.15 -8.51 -18.79
C ILE A 87 -13.75 -8.58 -17.38
N ARG A 88 -13.33 -9.59 -16.63
CA ARG A 88 -13.70 -9.77 -15.23
C ARG A 88 -12.46 -10.03 -14.38
N ILE A 89 -12.49 -9.51 -13.17
CA ILE A 89 -11.50 -9.78 -12.15
C ILE A 89 -11.87 -11.11 -11.50
N ASP A 90 -10.98 -12.10 -11.59
CA ASP A 90 -11.20 -13.42 -11.01
C ASP A 90 -10.71 -13.47 -9.56
N ALA A 91 -11.62 -13.51 -8.59
CA ALA A 91 -11.30 -13.56 -7.18
C ALA A 91 -10.58 -14.85 -6.74
N SER A 92 -10.69 -15.92 -7.53
CA SER A 92 -10.06 -17.21 -7.22
C SER A 92 -8.59 -17.27 -7.66
N SER A 93 -8.16 -16.37 -8.56
CA SER A 93 -6.79 -16.36 -9.06
C SER A 93 -5.85 -15.62 -8.11
N GLY A 94 -4.76 -16.27 -7.68
CA GLY A 94 -3.73 -15.59 -6.89
C GLY A 94 -3.11 -14.39 -7.60
N GLN A 95 -2.99 -14.45 -8.92
CA GLN A 95 -2.47 -13.34 -9.72
C GLN A 95 -3.34 -12.08 -9.59
N THR A 96 -4.67 -12.24 -9.49
CA THR A 96 -5.59 -11.13 -9.24
C THR A 96 -5.26 -10.42 -7.94
N TRP A 97 -5.00 -11.16 -6.88
CA TRP A 97 -4.66 -10.62 -5.57
C TRP A 97 -3.34 -9.86 -5.56
N LEU A 98 -2.34 -10.36 -6.29
CA LEU A 98 -1.08 -9.66 -6.48
C LEU A 98 -1.28 -8.36 -7.27
N VAL A 99 -2.12 -8.37 -8.32
CA VAL A 99 -2.45 -7.16 -9.07
C VAL A 99 -3.19 -6.16 -8.18
N ILE A 100 -4.15 -6.61 -7.37
CA ILE A 100 -4.85 -5.76 -6.39
C ILE A 100 -3.86 -5.17 -5.37
N LEU A 101 -2.93 -5.96 -4.83
CA LEU A 101 -1.86 -5.49 -3.94
C LEU A 101 -1.02 -4.39 -4.62
N ILE A 102 -0.55 -4.62 -5.85
CA ILE A 102 0.23 -3.62 -6.60
C ILE A 102 -0.59 -2.36 -6.86
N LEU A 103 -1.86 -2.50 -7.23
CA LEU A 103 -2.78 -1.38 -7.45
C LEU A 103 -3.00 -0.58 -6.16
N PHE A 104 -3.19 -1.24 -5.02
CA PHE A 104 -3.35 -0.57 -3.72
C PHE A 104 -2.07 0.14 -3.29
N ILE A 105 -0.90 -0.45 -3.52
CA ILE A 105 0.39 0.22 -3.28
C ILE A 105 0.53 1.44 -4.19
N GLY A 106 0.24 1.30 -5.49
CA GLY A 106 0.28 2.39 -6.46
C GLY A 106 -0.70 3.51 -6.11
N LEU A 107 -1.93 3.16 -5.76
CA LEU A 107 -2.97 4.09 -5.31
C LEU A 107 -2.54 4.78 -4.01
N SER A 108 -1.96 4.06 -3.06
CA SER A 108 -1.41 4.63 -1.84
C SER A 108 -0.36 5.70 -2.16
N ILE A 109 0.57 5.40 -3.07
CA ILE A 109 1.61 6.33 -3.50
C ILE A 109 0.99 7.57 -4.17
N LEU A 110 0.00 7.39 -5.05
CA LEU A 110 -0.69 8.48 -5.74
C LEU A 110 -1.51 9.37 -4.79
N LEU A 111 -2.29 8.76 -3.90
CA LEU A 111 -3.07 9.47 -2.88
C LEU A 111 -2.14 10.24 -1.94
N THR A 112 -1.07 9.60 -1.49
CA THR A 112 -0.06 10.23 -0.64
C THR A 112 0.62 11.42 -1.33
N ARG A 113 0.84 11.33 -2.65
CA ARG A 113 1.42 12.42 -3.45
C ARG A 113 0.45 13.57 -3.70
N ASN A 114 -0.84 13.27 -3.88
CA ASN A 114 -1.86 14.26 -4.27
C ASN A 114 -2.57 14.91 -3.07
N MET A 115 -2.88 14.14 -2.02
CA MET A 115 -3.59 14.64 -0.84
C MET A 115 -2.70 15.46 0.09
N LEU A 116 -1.39 15.25 0.04
CA LEU A 116 -0.45 15.99 0.87
C LEU A 116 0.42 16.85 -0.01
N PRO A 117 0.12 18.16 -0.10
CA PRO A 117 1.04 19.07 -0.71
C PRO A 117 2.36 19.06 0.10
N ASN A 118 3.36 18.36 -0.43
CA ASN A 118 4.73 18.90 -0.45
C ASN A 118 4.80 20.19 -1.32
N ARG A 119 3.66 20.68 -1.82
CA ARG A 119 3.54 21.96 -2.49
C ARG A 119 3.51 23.05 -1.43
N ILE A 120 4.63 23.76 -1.35
CA ILE A 120 4.67 25.23 -1.38
C ILE A 120 3.25 25.83 -1.41
N MET A 121 2.67 26.07 -0.24
CA MET A 121 1.39 26.78 -0.16
C MET A 121 1.69 28.25 0.09
N LYS A 122 1.80 28.97 -1.03
CA LYS A 122 1.98 30.42 -1.19
C LYS A 122 3.25 31.03 -0.56
N PRO A 123 3.76 32.11 -1.18
CA PRO A 123 4.91 32.84 -0.65
C PRO A 123 4.68 33.31 0.80
N PRO A 124 5.71 33.22 1.66
CA PRO A 124 7.08 32.83 1.33
C PRO A 124 7.29 31.34 1.65
N TYR A 125 7.17 30.49 0.63
CA TYR A 125 7.62 29.09 0.55
C TYR A 125 7.99 28.39 1.87
N THR A 126 7.00 28.09 2.72
CA THR A 126 7.22 27.16 3.83
C THR A 126 6.83 25.76 3.36
N THR A 127 7.81 24.99 2.89
CA THR A 127 7.73 23.53 3.01
C THR A 127 7.48 23.26 4.48
N TYR A 128 6.43 22.53 4.84
CA TYR A 128 6.27 22.09 6.22
C TYR A 128 7.37 21.06 6.50
N PRO A 129 8.42 21.40 7.26
CA PRO A 129 9.42 20.41 7.60
C PRO A 129 8.73 19.36 8.48
N VAL A 130 9.04 18.09 8.24
CA VAL A 130 8.61 17.02 9.13
C VAL A 130 9.28 17.29 10.49
N THR A 131 8.49 17.43 11.55
CA THR A 131 9.04 17.61 12.90
C THR A 131 9.84 16.37 13.33
N PRO A 132 10.84 16.48 14.22
CA PRO A 132 11.59 15.31 14.67
C PRO A 132 10.69 14.18 15.20
N LEU A 133 9.65 14.54 15.95
CA LEU A 133 8.63 13.59 16.40
C LEU A 133 7.84 13.00 15.23
N GLY A 134 7.44 13.81 14.25
CA GLY A 134 6.72 13.34 13.07
C GLY A 134 7.57 12.44 12.16
N ALA A 135 8.88 12.66 12.13
CA ALA A 135 9.85 11.84 11.40
C ALA A 135 10.04 10.50 12.12
N PHE A 136 10.21 10.52 13.44
CA PHE A 136 10.30 9.30 14.25
C PHE A 136 9.05 8.42 14.14
N LEU A 137 7.86 9.00 14.32
CA LEU A 137 6.59 8.30 14.13
C LEU A 137 6.43 7.83 12.67
N GLY A 138 6.91 8.61 11.71
CA GLY A 138 7.01 8.22 10.31
C GLY A 138 7.87 6.98 10.12
N GLY A 139 9.06 6.93 10.72
CA GLY A 139 9.93 5.76 10.67
C GLY A 139 9.31 4.52 11.29
N LEU A 140 8.60 4.66 12.42
CA LEU A 140 7.87 3.54 13.05
C LEU A 140 6.76 3.00 12.16
N LEU A 141 5.89 3.87 11.63
CA LEU A 141 4.82 3.47 10.72
C LEU A 141 5.37 2.93 9.40
N GLY A 142 6.47 3.50 8.89
CA GLY A 142 7.20 2.98 7.75
C GLY A 142 7.66 1.55 8.00
N GLY A 143 8.39 1.30 9.08
CA GLY A 143 8.86 -0.04 9.43
C GLY A 143 7.72 -1.05 9.55
N LEU A 144 6.61 -0.64 10.17
CA LEU A 144 5.39 -1.43 10.19
C LEU A 144 4.86 -1.72 8.78
N ASN A 145 4.77 -0.72 7.90
CA ASN A 145 4.31 -0.90 6.53
C ASN A 145 5.22 -1.87 5.77
N GLY A 146 6.54 -1.74 5.91
CA GLY A 146 7.51 -2.69 5.34
C GLY A 146 7.30 -4.10 5.86
N PHE A 147 7.06 -4.25 7.16
CA PHE A 147 6.74 -5.54 7.80
C PHE A 147 5.44 -6.14 7.28
N LEU A 148 4.38 -5.35 7.11
CA LEU A 148 3.11 -5.83 6.56
C LEU A 148 3.29 -6.28 5.10
N ILE A 149 3.99 -5.50 4.29
CA ILE A 149 4.23 -5.82 2.88
C ILE A 149 5.02 -7.11 2.72
N ILE A 150 6.12 -7.29 3.46
CA ILE A 150 6.94 -8.50 3.33
C ILE A 150 6.20 -9.75 3.85
N ASN A 151 5.35 -9.62 4.87
CA ASN A 151 4.47 -10.71 5.28
C ASN A 151 3.42 -11.02 4.20
N LEU A 152 2.77 -10.02 3.60
CA LEU A 152 1.84 -10.23 2.49
C LEU A 152 2.51 -10.91 1.28
N VAL A 153 3.74 -10.49 0.94
CA VAL A 153 4.54 -11.14 -0.11
C VAL A 153 4.84 -12.58 0.25
N ARG A 154 5.20 -12.87 1.51
CA ARG A 154 5.39 -14.25 1.97
C ARG A 154 4.13 -15.07 1.81
N GLU A 155 2.98 -14.57 2.30
CA GLU A 155 1.71 -15.29 2.20
C GLU A 155 1.33 -15.60 0.76
N TYR A 156 1.60 -14.66 -0.14
CA TYR A 156 1.43 -14.86 -1.56
C TYR A 156 2.36 -15.97 -2.08
N LEU A 157 3.65 -15.90 -1.74
CA LEU A 157 4.64 -16.91 -2.13
C LEU A 157 4.40 -18.29 -1.51
N THR A 158 3.71 -18.39 -0.38
CA THR A 158 3.36 -19.68 0.26
C THR A 158 1.96 -20.17 -0.09
N GLY A 159 1.16 -19.36 -0.80
CA GLY A 159 -0.21 -19.69 -1.20
C GLY A 159 -1.19 -19.85 -0.03
N SER A 160 -0.82 -19.44 1.18
CA SER A 160 -1.53 -19.80 2.42
C SER A 160 -2.87 -19.07 2.60
N PHE A 161 -3.08 -17.98 1.87
CA PHE A 161 -4.28 -17.14 1.95
C PHE A 161 -4.99 -16.93 0.60
N LEU A 162 -4.66 -17.75 -0.41
CA LEU A 162 -5.40 -17.70 -1.66
C LEU A 162 -6.73 -18.44 -1.48
N PRO A 163 -7.89 -17.77 -1.69
CA PRO A 163 -9.15 -18.48 -1.73
C PRO A 163 -9.08 -19.52 -2.85
N LEU A 164 -9.26 -20.79 -2.49
CA LEU A 164 -9.48 -21.93 -3.39
C LEU A 164 -8.26 -22.57 -4.06
N SER A 165 -7.02 -22.14 -3.80
CA SER A 165 -5.88 -22.95 -4.24
C SER A 165 -5.71 -24.11 -3.25
N PRO A 166 -5.85 -25.39 -3.67
CA PRO A 166 -5.35 -26.47 -2.85
C PRO A 166 -3.86 -26.18 -2.65
N ALA A 167 -3.38 -26.41 -1.43
CA ALA A 167 -2.00 -26.16 -0.99
C ALA A 167 -0.95 -27.00 -1.75
N THR A 168 -1.19 -27.36 -3.02
CA THR A 168 -0.41 -28.28 -3.83
C THR A 168 0.36 -27.59 -4.96
N GLU A 169 -0.02 -26.39 -5.41
CA GLU A 169 0.71 -25.70 -6.49
C GLU A 169 1.77 -24.70 -5.98
N ILE A 170 1.72 -24.30 -4.72
CA ILE A 170 2.64 -23.30 -4.13
C ILE A 170 3.37 -23.84 -2.87
N ALA A 171 3.02 -25.03 -2.38
CA ALA A 171 3.75 -25.67 -1.26
C ALA A 171 5.14 -26.21 -1.64
N SER A 172 5.68 -25.86 -2.80
CA SER A 172 7.12 -26.02 -3.03
C SER A 172 7.94 -25.00 -2.22
N VAL A 173 7.36 -23.89 -1.75
CA VAL A 173 8.14 -22.77 -1.18
C VAL A 173 8.62 -23.02 0.28
N ALA A 174 8.26 -24.14 0.90
CA ALA A 174 8.74 -24.55 2.22
C ALA A 174 9.94 -25.54 2.19
N GLY A 175 10.61 -25.68 1.04
CA GLY A 175 11.79 -26.57 0.90
C GLY A 175 11.90 -27.38 -0.39
N GLN A 176 11.16 -27.03 -1.44
CA GLN A 176 11.23 -27.64 -2.77
C GLN A 176 11.47 -26.57 -3.84
N THR A 177 12.35 -26.90 -4.78
CA THR A 177 12.69 -26.12 -5.98
C THR A 177 11.51 -25.30 -6.51
N VAL A 178 11.63 -23.97 -6.48
CA VAL A 178 10.64 -23.05 -7.02
C VAL A 178 10.72 -23.10 -8.54
N GLY A 179 9.79 -23.83 -9.16
CA GLY A 179 9.60 -23.88 -10.61
C GLY A 179 10.59 -24.77 -11.34
N THR A 180 10.08 -25.48 -12.35
CA THR A 180 10.87 -25.99 -13.46
C THR A 180 11.56 -24.79 -14.11
N ALA A 181 12.86 -24.68 -13.85
CA ALA A 181 13.68 -23.57 -14.27
C ALA A 181 13.59 -23.36 -15.79
N SER A 182 13.22 -22.14 -16.19
CA SER A 182 13.81 -21.54 -17.38
C SER A 182 15.33 -21.65 -17.21
N ALA A 183 15.98 -22.45 -18.06
CA ALA A 183 17.38 -22.82 -17.94
C ALA A 183 18.28 -21.60 -17.62
N GLY A 184 18.78 -21.51 -16.39
CA GLY A 184 19.81 -20.53 -16.05
C GLY A 184 20.06 -20.24 -14.58
N VAL A 185 19.04 -20.12 -13.72
CA VAL A 185 19.24 -19.70 -12.32
C VAL A 185 18.23 -20.35 -11.37
N ASP A 186 18.70 -21.27 -10.53
CA ASP A 186 17.93 -21.80 -9.39
C ASP A 186 18.09 -20.88 -8.18
N PHE A 187 16.96 -20.38 -7.67
CA PHE A 187 16.88 -19.63 -6.42
C PHE A 187 16.37 -20.54 -5.30
N LEU A 188 17.12 -20.61 -4.20
CA LEU A 188 16.68 -21.26 -2.97
C LEU A 188 16.41 -20.19 -1.93
N VAL A 189 15.18 -20.14 -1.42
CA VAL A 189 14.84 -19.29 -0.27
C VAL A 189 15.10 -20.10 1.00
N THR A 190 15.98 -19.61 1.86
CA THR A 190 16.31 -20.22 3.14
C THR A 190 15.72 -19.42 4.30
N ASP A 191 15.52 -20.08 5.45
CA ASP A 191 15.01 -19.48 6.69
C ASP A 191 13.64 -18.81 6.59
N LEU A 192 12.74 -19.36 5.75
CA LEU A 192 11.36 -18.89 5.72
C LEU A 192 10.69 -19.29 7.05
N PRO A 193 10.19 -18.34 7.86
CA PRO A 193 9.50 -18.69 9.09
C PRO A 193 8.29 -19.58 8.79
N GLY A 194 7.91 -20.48 9.70
CA GLY A 194 6.77 -21.38 9.52
C GLY A 194 5.42 -20.79 9.94
N PHE A 195 5.43 -19.68 10.68
CA PHE A 195 4.24 -19.04 11.23
C PHE A 195 3.97 -17.71 10.51
N THR A 196 2.71 -17.37 10.25
CA THR A 196 2.38 -16.02 9.78
C THR A 196 2.37 -15.05 10.95
N SER A 197 3.01 -13.89 10.78
CA SER A 197 2.91 -12.85 11.82
C SER A 197 1.51 -12.23 11.87
N LEU A 198 0.71 -12.41 10.81
CA LEU A 198 -0.65 -11.90 10.71
C LEU A 198 -1.66 -12.69 11.57
N ASP A 199 -1.31 -13.91 12.01
CA ASP A 199 -2.14 -14.68 12.96
C ASP A 199 -2.03 -14.15 14.39
N THR A 200 -1.04 -13.32 14.67
CA THR A 200 -0.86 -12.76 16.01
C THR A 200 -1.81 -11.58 16.24
N MET A 201 -2.44 -11.53 17.42
CA MET A 201 -3.27 -10.38 17.83
C MET A 201 -2.49 -9.05 17.75
N ALA A 202 -1.17 -9.09 17.90
CA ALA A 202 -0.30 -7.93 17.78
C ALA A 202 -0.40 -7.26 16.40
N ALA A 203 -0.42 -8.02 15.30
CA ALA A 203 -0.58 -7.46 13.97
C ALA A 203 -1.91 -6.72 13.81
N TRP A 204 -3.00 -7.29 14.35
CA TRP A 204 -4.33 -6.68 14.31
C TRP A 204 -4.45 -5.43 15.17
N ILE A 205 -3.86 -5.43 16.37
CA ILE A 205 -3.79 -4.23 17.21
C ILE A 205 -3.08 -3.10 16.46
N VAL A 206 -1.99 -3.42 15.79
CA VAL A 206 -1.19 -2.44 15.08
C VAL A 206 -1.91 -1.91 13.83
N ILE A 207 -2.57 -2.78 13.06
CA ILE A 207 -3.44 -2.38 11.94
C ILE A 207 -4.59 -1.49 12.44
N GLY A 208 -5.26 -1.90 13.51
CA GLY A 208 -6.36 -1.14 14.13
C GLY A 208 -5.91 0.23 14.63
N PHE A 209 -4.71 0.31 15.21
CA PHE A 209 -4.11 1.57 15.62
C PHE A 209 -3.76 2.45 14.42
N GLY A 210 -3.17 1.88 13.37
CA GLY A 210 -2.90 2.59 12.10
C GLY A 210 -4.18 3.14 11.46
N PHE A 211 -5.26 2.36 11.48
CA PHE A 211 -6.59 2.77 11.02
C PHE A 211 -7.13 3.96 11.83
N LEU A 212 -7.07 3.90 13.17
CA LEU A 212 -7.49 5.01 14.03
C LEU A 212 -6.69 6.28 13.76
N ILE A 213 -5.37 6.16 13.60
CA ILE A 213 -4.49 7.27 13.23
C ILE A 213 -4.90 7.86 11.88
N ALA A 214 -5.18 7.01 10.88
CA ALA A 214 -5.64 7.46 9.57
C ALA A 214 -6.99 8.19 9.65
N LEU A 215 -7.94 7.74 10.48
CA LEU A 215 -9.21 8.46 10.68
C LEU A 215 -9.01 9.82 11.35
N ILE A 216 -8.18 9.90 12.39
CA ILE A 216 -7.80 11.16 13.03
C ILE A 216 -7.13 12.07 11.99
N ALA A 217 -6.33 11.48 11.10
CA ALA A 217 -5.73 12.19 10.01
C ALA A 217 -6.81 12.73 9.05
N PHE A 218 -7.69 11.91 8.49
CA PHE A 218 -8.75 12.37 7.61
C PHE A 218 -9.61 13.50 8.21
N LYS A 219 -9.91 13.44 9.51
CA LYS A 219 -10.62 14.53 10.22
C LYS A 219 -9.85 15.85 10.23
N ASN A 220 -8.51 15.80 10.25
CA ASN A 220 -7.63 16.95 10.40
C ASN A 220 -6.90 17.36 9.09
N VAL A 221 -7.38 16.96 7.91
CA VAL A 221 -6.74 17.17 6.60
C VAL A 221 -6.40 18.65 6.28
N GLY A 222 -6.93 19.63 7.00
CA GLY A 222 -6.54 21.04 6.88
C GLY A 222 -5.45 21.53 7.82
N THR A 223 -5.20 20.84 8.93
CA THR A 223 -4.24 21.25 9.98
C THR A 223 -3.67 20.01 10.70
N PRO A 224 -2.84 19.20 10.02
CA PRO A 224 -2.28 18.00 10.63
C PRO A 224 -1.54 18.33 11.95
N PRO A 225 -1.75 17.56 13.02
CA PRO A 225 -1.02 17.73 14.28
C PRO A 225 0.49 17.60 14.02
N GLY A 226 1.28 18.53 14.57
CA GLY A 226 2.74 18.54 14.39
C GLY A 226 3.23 19.33 13.17
N TYR A 227 2.35 20.06 12.47
CA TYR A 227 2.72 21.01 11.43
C TYR A 227 2.60 22.44 11.98
N GLN A 228 3.71 23.20 12.02
CA GLN A 228 3.72 24.56 12.57
C GLN A 228 2.89 25.51 11.70
N LYS A 229 1.85 26.13 12.28
CA LYS A 229 1.08 27.19 11.62
C LYS A 229 1.89 28.49 11.67
N TRP A 230 2.51 28.86 10.55
CA TRP A 230 3.09 30.18 10.40
C TRP A 230 1.98 31.23 10.28
N LYS A 231 1.82 32.11 11.28
CA LYS A 231 1.00 33.31 11.14
C LYS A 231 1.85 34.41 10.52
N ILE A 232 1.56 34.78 9.28
CA ILE A 232 2.12 35.99 8.65
C ILE A 232 1.38 37.19 9.27
N GLN A 233 2.03 37.92 10.17
CA GLN A 233 1.51 39.22 10.63
C GLN A 233 2.02 40.32 9.69
N LYS A 234 1.12 40.91 8.89
CA LYS A 234 1.44 42.14 8.16
C LYS A 234 1.32 43.33 9.11
N LYS A 235 2.45 43.81 9.63
CA LYS A 235 2.49 45.09 10.34
C LYS A 235 2.51 46.21 9.29
N THR A 236 1.43 47.01 9.24
CA THR A 236 1.27 48.10 8.27
C THR A 236 1.48 49.44 8.97
N GLU A 237 2.73 49.81 9.19
CA GLU A 237 3.09 51.17 9.61
C GLU A 237 4.32 51.63 8.81
N GLY A 238 4.09 52.48 7.79
CA GLY A 238 5.10 53.30 7.10
C GLY A 238 6.16 52.60 6.23
N LYS A 239 6.60 51.40 6.58
CA LYS A 239 7.50 50.54 5.80
C LYS A 239 7.03 49.10 5.97
N LYS A 240 6.65 48.43 4.88
CA LYS A 240 6.24 47.02 4.92
C LYS A 240 7.45 46.15 5.32
N VAL A 241 7.61 45.90 6.61
CA VAL A 241 8.53 44.87 7.13
C VAL A 241 7.72 43.59 7.31
N LEU A 242 8.05 42.56 6.55
CA LEU A 242 7.46 41.23 6.70
C LEU A 242 8.14 40.56 7.90
N ILE A 243 7.42 40.44 9.03
CA ILE A 243 7.92 39.73 10.21
C ILE A 243 7.31 38.32 10.19
N ILE A 244 8.15 37.31 10.07
CA ILE A 244 7.77 35.89 10.16
C ILE A 244 8.14 35.42 11.57
N THR A 245 7.18 35.29 12.47
CA THR A 245 7.39 34.74 13.82
C THR A 245 6.89 33.31 13.90
N ASN A 246 7.74 32.42 14.41
CA ASN A 246 7.38 31.04 14.74
C ASN A 246 6.55 31.03 16.04
N GLN A 247 5.36 30.43 16.03
CA GLN A 247 4.64 30.11 17.27
C GLN A 247 4.85 28.62 17.51
N GLY A 248 5.67 28.34 18.52
CA GLY A 248 6.00 26.98 18.98
C GLY A 248 4.76 26.17 19.31
#